data_AF-A0A2D6LVL7-F1
#
_entry.id   AF-A0A2D6LVL7-F1
#
_cell.length_a   1.000
_cell.length_b   1.000
_cell.length_c   1.000
_cell.angle_alpha   90.00
_cell.angle_beta   90.00
_cell.angle_gamma   90.00
#
_symmetry.space_group_name_H-M   'P 1'
#
loop_
_entity.id
_entity.type
_entity.pdbx_description
1 polymer ?
#
loop_
_entity_poly.entity_id
_entity_poly.type
_entity_poly.pdbx_seq_one_letter_code
_entity_poly.pdbx_strand_id
1 'polypeptide(L)'
;MKKPNWRLWLKDEKECKSWLDYYTKKKILRKRKDESKLYLKKTDHNLHLANWIMEKHKDEIPEMFGEEKFYDWTINMYYYAIYHSAMALVSKKNYSSKNHSATLCFLIYHFCHLQENIDEEDVELIVESLNKEDVETIGSSKEIREKASYDIHETFEYKLADDLRKQTIELINKIKLLIEK
;
A
#
# COMPACT_ATOMS: atom_id res chain seq x y z
N MET A 1 15.00 2.30 23.61
CA MET A 1 14.89 2.99 22.31
C MET A 1 13.50 3.61 22.20
N LYS A 2 13.38 4.81 21.61
CA LYS A 2 12.08 5.39 21.24
C LYS A 2 11.33 4.44 20.30
N LYS A 3 10.01 4.45 20.32
CA LYS A 3 9.19 3.72 19.34
C LYS A 3 9.26 4.44 17.98
N PRO A 4 9.30 3.68 16.86
CA PRO A 4 9.18 4.26 15.52
C PRO A 4 7.93 5.17 15.39
N ASN A 5 8.07 6.33 14.74
CA ASN A 5 6.96 7.24 14.48
C ASN A 5 7.16 7.92 13.12
N TRP A 6 6.40 7.47 12.12
CA TRP A 6 6.53 7.94 10.75
C TRP A 6 6.08 9.39 10.54
N ARG A 7 5.11 9.87 11.32
CA ARG A 7 4.68 11.28 11.28
C ARG A 7 5.79 12.22 11.73
N LEU A 8 6.60 11.78 12.69
CA LEU A 8 7.80 12.54 13.07
C LEU A 8 8.84 12.50 11.95
N TRP A 9 9.04 11.34 11.32
CA TRP A 9 9.98 11.21 10.21
C TRP A 9 9.64 12.09 9.01
N LEU A 10 8.35 12.32 8.70
CA LEU A 10 7.95 13.26 7.65
C LEU A 10 8.36 14.71 7.95
N LYS A 11 8.41 15.10 9.23
CA LYS A 11 8.67 16.48 9.65
C LYS A 11 10.15 16.73 9.97
N ASP A 12 10.88 15.68 10.32
CA ASP A 12 12.28 15.75 10.76
C ASP A 12 13.13 14.77 9.94
N GLU A 13 13.80 15.31 8.91
CA GLU A 13 14.73 14.56 8.06
C GLU A 13 15.87 13.93 8.88
N LYS A 14 16.37 14.61 9.91
CA LYS A 14 17.50 14.10 10.72
C LYS A 14 17.07 12.92 11.58
N GLU A 15 15.89 12.99 12.18
CA GLU A 15 15.30 11.85 12.90
C GLU A 15 15.04 10.68 11.92
N CYS A 16 14.47 10.95 10.75
CA CYS A 16 14.25 9.94 9.72
C CYS A 16 15.57 9.24 9.33
N LYS A 17 16.63 10.03 9.06
CA LYS A 17 17.96 9.55 8.69
C LYS A 17 18.59 8.71 9.81
N SER A 18 18.48 9.14 11.06
CA SER A 18 18.95 8.38 12.22
C SER A 18 18.32 6.98 12.29
N TRP A 19 17.01 6.88 12.05
CA TRP A 19 16.32 5.60 11.98
C TRP A 19 16.73 4.76 10.76
N LEU A 20 16.92 5.38 9.60
CA LEU A 20 17.40 4.70 8.39
C LEU A 20 18.77 4.06 8.61
N ASP A 21 19.68 4.80 9.25
CA ASP A 21 21.02 4.32 9.60
C ASP A 21 20.97 3.21 10.64
N TYR A 22 20.07 3.32 11.62
CA TYR A 22 19.79 2.24 12.56
C TYR A 22 19.34 0.96 11.85
N TYR A 23 18.35 1.05 10.96
CA TYR A 23 17.83 -0.11 10.22
C TYR A 23 18.88 -0.71 9.30
N THR A 24 19.73 0.11 8.68
CA THR A 24 20.84 -0.35 7.84
C THR A 24 21.90 -1.07 8.69
N LYS A 25 22.32 -0.48 9.83
CA LYS A 25 23.28 -1.08 10.76
C LYS A 25 22.80 -2.42 11.31
N LYS A 26 21.50 -2.53 11.60
CA LYS A 26 20.86 -3.78 12.06
C LYS A 26 20.58 -4.77 10.94
N LYS A 27 20.91 -4.46 9.69
CA LYS A 27 20.61 -5.27 8.51
C LYS A 27 19.12 -5.59 8.40
N ILE A 28 18.26 -4.66 8.80
CA ILE A 28 16.81 -4.68 8.55
C ILE A 28 16.57 -4.13 7.14
N LEU A 29 17.27 -3.06 6.77
CA LEU A 29 17.49 -2.66 5.38
C LEU A 29 18.79 -3.27 4.89
N ARG A 30 18.77 -3.89 3.70
CA ARG A 30 19.93 -4.56 3.10
C ARG A 30 20.04 -4.21 1.63
N LYS A 31 21.26 -4.10 1.13
CA LYS A 31 21.51 -4.05 -0.31
C LYS A 31 21.07 -5.34 -0.98
N ARG A 32 20.36 -5.22 -2.11
CA ARG A 32 19.89 -6.31 -2.96
C ARG A 32 19.92 -5.88 -4.42
N LYS A 33 19.87 -6.85 -5.33
CA LYS A 33 19.69 -6.58 -6.76
C LYS A 33 18.34 -5.88 -6.99
N ASP A 34 18.26 -5.11 -8.06
CA ASP A 34 17.01 -4.50 -8.47
C ASP A 34 16.04 -5.58 -8.99
N GLU A 35 14.90 -5.70 -8.31
CA GLU A 35 13.77 -6.55 -8.64
C GLU A 35 12.48 -5.72 -8.79
N SER A 36 12.60 -4.40 -8.97
CA SER A 36 11.47 -3.46 -9.07
C SER A 36 10.45 -3.91 -10.11
N LYS A 37 10.89 -4.40 -11.28
CA LYS A 37 10.02 -4.95 -12.32
C LYS A 37 9.19 -6.17 -11.86
N LEU A 38 9.76 -7.04 -11.01
CA LEU A 38 9.04 -8.19 -10.47
C LEU A 38 7.96 -7.74 -9.48
N TYR A 39 8.27 -6.74 -8.64
CA TYR A 39 7.29 -6.14 -7.75
C TYR A 39 6.19 -5.41 -8.52
N LEU A 40 6.51 -4.63 -9.55
CA LEU A 40 5.51 -3.99 -10.42
C LEU A 40 4.61 -5.01 -11.11
N LYS A 41 5.13 -6.17 -11.53
CA LYS A 41 4.29 -7.25 -12.06
C LYS A 41 3.27 -7.75 -11.02
N LYS A 42 3.65 -7.82 -9.74
CA LYS A 42 2.71 -8.18 -8.65
C LYS A 42 1.71 -7.05 -8.36
N THR A 43 2.16 -5.79 -8.41
CA THR A 43 1.29 -4.62 -8.33
C THR A 43 0.21 -4.68 -9.40
N ASP A 44 0.60 -4.86 -10.66
CA ASP A 44 -0.31 -4.94 -11.80
C ASP A 44 -1.25 -6.14 -11.69
N HIS A 45 -0.75 -7.29 -11.23
CA HIS A 45 -1.58 -8.47 -11.02
C HIS A 45 -2.74 -8.21 -10.06
N ASN A 46 -2.47 -7.61 -8.89
CA ASN A 46 -3.50 -7.28 -7.91
C ASN A 46 -4.43 -6.16 -8.41
N LEU A 47 -3.87 -5.10 -8.98
CA LEU A 47 -4.63 -3.96 -9.48
C LEU A 47 -5.59 -4.36 -10.60
N HIS A 48 -5.13 -5.16 -11.56
CA HIS A 48 -5.97 -5.60 -12.68
C HIS A 48 -7.13 -6.48 -12.22
N LEU A 49 -6.90 -7.40 -11.28
CA LEU A 49 -7.96 -8.25 -10.75
C LEU A 49 -8.98 -7.43 -9.95
N ALA A 50 -8.54 -6.53 -9.08
CA ALA A 50 -9.43 -5.65 -8.32
C ALA A 50 -10.29 -4.77 -9.24
N ASN A 51 -9.67 -4.15 -10.25
CA ASN A 51 -10.38 -3.33 -11.23
C ASN A 51 -11.38 -4.15 -12.06
N TRP A 52 -11.00 -5.36 -12.46
CA TRP A 52 -11.90 -6.27 -13.18
C TRP A 52 -13.13 -6.61 -12.34
N ILE A 53 -12.95 -6.96 -11.05
CA ILE A 53 -14.08 -7.22 -10.15
C ILE A 53 -14.99 -5.98 -10.05
N MET A 54 -14.43 -4.79 -9.81
CA MET A 54 -15.19 -3.54 -9.76
C MET A 54 -15.97 -3.25 -11.05
N GLU A 55 -15.41 -3.59 -12.21
CA GLU A 55 -16.08 -3.44 -13.50
C GLU A 55 -17.23 -4.44 -13.66
N LYS A 56 -16.99 -5.73 -13.35
CA LYS A 56 -17.98 -6.80 -13.45
C LYS A 56 -19.12 -6.69 -12.44
N HIS A 57 -18.96 -5.88 -11.38
CA HIS A 57 -20.06 -5.58 -10.46
C HIS A 57 -21.23 -4.81 -11.09
N LYS A 58 -21.03 -4.21 -12.26
CA LYS A 58 -22.08 -3.47 -12.96
C LYS A 58 -23.15 -4.38 -13.57
N ASP A 59 -22.80 -5.62 -13.87
CA ASP A 59 -23.65 -6.55 -14.62
C ASP A 59 -23.42 -8.03 -14.25
N GLU A 60 -22.21 -8.55 -14.47
CA GLU A 60 -21.92 -9.99 -14.46
C GLU A 60 -21.88 -10.61 -13.05
N ILE A 61 -21.34 -9.90 -12.06
CA ILE A 61 -21.25 -10.45 -10.69
C ILE A 61 -22.64 -10.63 -10.06
N PRO A 62 -23.56 -9.64 -10.11
CA PRO A 62 -24.94 -9.86 -9.65
C PRO A 62 -25.65 -11.02 -10.37
N GLU A 63 -25.40 -11.22 -11.66
CA GLU A 63 -25.99 -12.34 -12.42
C GLU A 63 -25.47 -13.70 -11.93
N MET A 64 -24.17 -13.83 -11.68
CA MET A 64 -23.55 -15.11 -11.29
C MET A 64 -23.65 -15.42 -9.79
N PHE A 65 -23.61 -14.39 -8.94
CA PHE A 65 -23.44 -14.53 -7.49
C PHE A 65 -24.54 -13.84 -6.67
N GLY A 66 -25.56 -13.27 -7.32
CA GLY A 66 -26.71 -12.67 -6.65
C GLY A 66 -26.34 -11.44 -5.82
N GLU A 67 -26.52 -11.54 -4.51
CA GLU A 67 -26.26 -10.43 -3.58
C GLU A 67 -24.78 -10.30 -3.18
N GLU A 68 -23.92 -11.26 -3.51
CA GLU A 68 -22.49 -11.21 -3.18
C GLU A 68 -21.78 -10.05 -3.88
N LYS A 69 -21.02 -9.27 -3.11
CA LYS A 69 -20.45 -7.99 -3.56
C LYS A 69 -18.93 -7.94 -3.67
N PHE A 70 -18.20 -8.87 -3.06
CA PHE A 70 -16.72 -8.98 -3.12
C PHE A 70 -15.90 -7.68 -2.92
N TYR A 71 -16.49 -6.56 -2.45
CA TYR A 71 -15.79 -5.29 -2.32
C TYR A 71 -14.70 -5.36 -1.27
N ASP A 72 -14.89 -6.15 -0.21
CA ASP A 72 -13.85 -6.46 0.78
C ASP A 72 -12.60 -7.10 0.15
N TRP A 73 -12.79 -8.01 -0.82
CA TRP A 73 -11.70 -8.60 -1.59
C TRP A 73 -11.00 -7.56 -2.49
N THR A 74 -11.76 -6.67 -3.14
CA THR A 74 -11.17 -5.61 -3.97
C THR A 74 -10.31 -4.66 -3.15
N ILE A 75 -10.78 -4.26 -1.96
CA ILE A 75 -10.06 -3.40 -1.02
C ILE A 75 -8.74 -4.06 -0.61
N ASN A 76 -8.76 -5.35 -0.25
CA ASN A 76 -7.54 -6.08 0.08
C ASN A 76 -6.55 -6.11 -1.09
N MET A 77 -7.03 -6.37 -2.31
CA MET A 77 -6.17 -6.37 -3.50
C MET A 77 -5.55 -5.00 -3.79
N TYR A 78 -6.28 -3.90 -3.58
CA TYR A 78 -5.71 -2.56 -3.70
C TYR A 78 -4.58 -2.32 -2.69
N TYR A 79 -4.77 -2.72 -1.43
CA TYR A 79 -3.69 -2.65 -0.43
C TYR A 79 -2.47 -3.50 -0.83
N TYR A 80 -2.66 -4.71 -1.34
CA TYR A 80 -1.55 -5.52 -1.86
C TYR A 80 -0.85 -4.89 -3.08
N ALA A 81 -1.61 -4.20 -3.94
CA ALA A 81 -1.04 -3.47 -5.07
C ALA A 81 -0.14 -2.32 -4.59
N ILE A 82 -0.63 -1.52 -3.64
CA ILE A 82 0.12 -0.42 -3.00
C ILE A 82 1.38 -0.97 -2.32
N TYR A 83 1.25 -2.00 -1.51
CA TYR A 83 2.38 -2.63 -0.83
C TYR A 83 3.48 -3.07 -1.82
N HIS A 84 3.10 -3.79 -2.87
CA HIS A 84 4.08 -4.22 -3.87
C HIS A 84 4.69 -3.05 -4.64
N SER A 85 3.96 -1.95 -4.87
CA SER A 85 4.53 -0.77 -5.50
C SER A 85 5.54 -0.05 -4.58
N ALA A 86 5.27 0.01 -3.28
CA ALA A 86 6.20 0.50 -2.28
C ALA A 86 7.49 -0.33 -2.24
N MET A 87 7.37 -1.67 -2.31
CA MET A 87 8.52 -2.57 -2.42
C MET A 87 9.29 -2.39 -3.73
N ALA A 88 8.61 -2.06 -4.83
CA ALA A 88 9.24 -1.75 -6.10
C ALA A 88 10.16 -0.52 -5.99
N LEU A 89 9.73 0.55 -5.30
CA LEU A 89 10.56 1.73 -5.03
C LEU A 89 11.81 1.41 -4.20
N VAL A 90 11.66 0.62 -3.12
CA VAL A 90 12.79 0.17 -2.30
C VAL A 90 13.77 -0.65 -3.14
N SER A 91 13.25 -1.55 -3.97
CA SER A 91 14.04 -2.42 -4.84
C SER A 91 14.78 -1.66 -5.94
N LYS A 92 14.15 -0.65 -6.55
CA LYS A 92 14.76 0.23 -7.57
C LYS A 92 16.00 0.97 -7.05
N LYS A 93 16.08 1.22 -5.73
CA LYS A 93 17.28 1.79 -5.07
C LYS A 93 18.28 0.71 -4.61
N ASN A 94 18.13 -0.53 -5.07
CA ASN A 94 18.93 -1.70 -4.72
C ASN A 94 18.86 -2.06 -3.23
N TYR A 95 17.69 -1.94 -2.61
CA TYR A 95 17.47 -2.36 -1.23
C TYR A 95 16.33 -3.40 -1.10
N SER A 96 16.34 -4.11 0.02
CA SER A 96 15.19 -4.84 0.54
C SER A 96 15.02 -4.49 2.01
N SER A 97 13.76 -4.41 2.46
CA SER A 97 13.40 -4.26 3.86
C SER A 97 12.90 -5.58 4.44
N LYS A 98 13.00 -5.72 5.77
CA LYS A 98 12.48 -6.87 6.53
C LYS A 98 11.23 -6.56 7.35
N ASN A 99 10.85 -5.29 7.48
CA ASN A 99 9.65 -4.89 8.21
C ASN A 99 9.11 -3.57 7.68
N HIS A 100 7.86 -3.28 8.00
CA HIS A 100 7.15 -2.12 7.49
C HIS A 100 7.75 -0.80 7.95
N SER A 101 8.15 -0.70 9.21
CA SER A 101 8.76 0.53 9.75
C SER A 101 10.02 0.93 8.98
N ALA A 102 10.84 -0.05 8.59
CA ALA A 102 12.04 0.19 7.80
C ALA A 102 11.72 0.48 6.32
N THR A 103 10.69 -0.16 5.76
CA THR A 103 10.17 0.18 4.42
C THR A 103 9.71 1.63 4.38
N LEU A 104 8.90 2.03 5.35
CA LEU A 104 8.33 3.37 5.46
C LEU A 104 9.40 4.44 5.70
N CYS A 105 10.33 4.19 6.64
CA CYS A 105 11.46 5.08 6.87
C CYS A 105 12.32 5.27 5.61
N PHE A 106 12.55 4.19 4.86
CA PHE A 106 13.26 4.26 3.58
C PHE A 106 12.53 5.13 2.56
N LEU A 107 11.22 4.94 2.41
CA LEU A 107 10.41 5.68 1.44
C LEU A 107 10.34 7.16 1.78
N ILE A 108 10.07 7.50 3.05
CA ILE A 108 10.02 8.89 3.52
C ILE A 108 11.36 9.58 3.27
N TYR A 109 12.48 8.94 3.66
CA TYR A 109 13.79 9.56 3.45
C TYR A 109 14.10 9.77 1.97
N HIS A 110 13.92 8.74 1.14
CA HIS A 110 14.37 8.80 -0.24
C HIS A 110 13.41 9.54 -1.18
N PHE A 111 12.11 9.51 -0.93
CA PHE A 111 11.09 9.97 -1.87
C PHE A 111 10.26 11.15 -1.37
N CYS A 112 10.19 11.40 -0.05
CA CYS A 112 9.64 12.64 0.50
C CYS A 112 10.76 13.68 0.67
N HIS A 113 11.79 13.37 1.46
CA HIS A 113 12.84 14.36 1.78
C HIS A 113 13.81 14.64 0.63
N LEU A 114 14.34 13.59 -0.02
CA LEU A 114 15.40 13.77 -1.01
C LEU A 114 14.91 14.04 -2.44
N GLN A 115 13.71 13.58 -2.79
CA GLN A 115 13.19 13.68 -4.16
C GLN A 115 11.87 14.45 -4.25
N GLU A 116 11.16 14.67 -3.13
CA GLU A 116 9.89 15.39 -3.08
C GLU A 116 8.84 14.88 -4.11
N ASN A 117 8.81 13.57 -4.34
CA ASN A 117 7.90 12.94 -5.29
C ASN A 117 6.79 12.12 -4.64
N ILE A 118 6.85 11.91 -3.33
CA ILE A 118 5.83 11.22 -2.55
C ILE A 118 5.44 12.18 -1.43
N ASP A 119 4.15 12.48 -1.31
CA ASP A 119 3.61 13.43 -0.32
C ASP A 119 3.05 12.70 0.91
N GLU A 120 2.50 13.45 1.87
CA GLU A 120 1.96 12.88 3.11
C GLU A 120 0.76 11.96 2.86
N GLU A 121 -0.10 12.29 1.89
CA GLU A 121 -1.28 11.48 1.53
C GLU A 121 -0.86 10.13 0.93
N ASP A 122 0.12 10.14 0.03
CA ASP A 122 0.73 8.91 -0.48
C ASP A 122 1.32 8.04 0.65
N VAL A 123 2.01 8.68 1.61
CA VAL A 123 2.61 7.98 2.75
C VAL A 123 1.53 7.37 3.64
N GLU A 124 0.42 8.06 3.87
CA GLU A 124 -0.72 7.52 4.61
C GLU A 124 -1.31 6.27 3.95
N LEU A 125 -1.50 6.30 2.62
CA LEU A 125 -1.96 5.12 1.86
C LEU A 125 -0.99 3.94 1.98
N ILE A 126 0.31 4.20 1.91
CA ILE A 126 1.34 3.17 2.09
C ILE A 126 1.29 2.61 3.51
N VAL A 127 1.13 3.46 4.54
CA VAL A 127 1.00 3.02 5.95
C VAL A 127 -0.21 2.11 6.13
N GLU A 128 -1.36 2.49 5.58
CA GLU A 128 -2.57 1.65 5.64
C GLU A 128 -2.33 0.29 4.98
N SER A 129 -1.70 0.26 3.80
CA SER A 129 -1.40 -0.99 3.10
C SER A 129 -0.47 -1.92 3.89
N LEU A 130 0.54 -1.36 4.54
CA LEU A 130 1.49 -2.12 5.36
C LEU A 130 0.79 -2.68 6.59
N ASN A 131 0.02 -1.86 7.31
CA ASN A 131 -0.76 -2.32 8.45
C ASN A 131 -1.75 -3.44 8.08
N LYS A 132 -2.28 -3.43 6.84
CA LYS A 132 -3.18 -4.48 6.34
C LYS A 132 -2.45 -5.79 6.04
N GLU A 133 -1.20 -5.74 5.56
CA GLU A 133 -0.35 -6.94 5.41
C GLU A 133 -0.07 -7.59 6.77
N ASP A 134 0.17 -6.80 7.82
CA ASP A 134 0.38 -7.31 9.19
C ASP A 134 -0.89 -7.98 9.77
N VAL A 135 -2.06 -7.70 9.20
CA VAL A 135 -3.37 -8.15 9.66
C VAL A 135 -3.82 -9.46 8.96
N GLU A 136 -2.88 -10.30 8.50
CA GLU A 136 -3.13 -11.69 8.09
C GLU A 136 -3.78 -12.60 9.17
N THR A 137 -4.23 -12.05 10.30
CA THR A 137 -5.22 -12.71 11.15
C THR A 137 -6.62 -12.31 10.69
N ILE A 138 -7.28 -13.24 9.98
CA ILE A 138 -8.67 -13.28 9.46
C ILE A 138 -9.77 -12.66 10.38
N GLY A 139 -9.47 -12.29 11.63
CA GLY A 139 -10.43 -11.75 12.59
C GLY A 139 -10.88 -10.29 12.37
N SER A 140 -10.09 -9.42 11.75
CA SER A 140 -10.44 -7.98 11.62
C SER A 140 -11.38 -7.67 10.44
N SER A 141 -11.44 -8.56 9.44
CA SER A 141 -12.45 -8.48 8.38
C SER A 141 -13.86 -8.56 8.97
N LYS A 142 -14.02 -9.20 10.13
CA LYS A 142 -15.27 -9.27 10.86
C LYS A 142 -15.65 -7.94 11.54
N GLU A 143 -14.70 -7.21 12.13
CA GLU A 143 -14.97 -5.89 12.73
C GLU A 143 -15.23 -4.81 11.67
N ILE A 144 -14.56 -4.90 10.51
CA ILE A 144 -14.82 -4.02 9.36
C ILE A 144 -16.18 -4.37 8.73
N ARG A 145 -16.52 -5.66 8.61
CA ARG A 145 -17.88 -6.10 8.25
C ARG A 145 -18.91 -5.63 9.25
N GLU A 146 -18.63 -5.68 10.56
CA GLU A 146 -19.55 -5.20 11.59
C GLU A 146 -19.73 -3.69 11.53
N LYS A 147 -18.68 -2.91 11.23
CA LYS A 147 -18.82 -1.45 11.03
C LYS A 147 -19.55 -1.09 9.73
N ALA A 148 -19.30 -1.82 8.64
CA ALA A 148 -20.13 -1.76 7.44
C ALA A 148 -21.57 -2.22 7.76
N SER A 149 -21.74 -3.04 8.82
CA SER A 149 -23.03 -3.62 9.17
C SER A 149 -24.08 -2.67 9.74
N TYR A 150 -23.69 -1.47 10.12
CA TYR A 150 -24.57 -0.55 10.84
C TYR A 150 -25.01 0.69 10.05
N ASP A 151 -24.64 0.83 8.77
CA ASP A 151 -25.17 1.93 7.95
C ASP A 151 -25.38 1.46 6.50
N ILE A 152 -26.65 1.26 6.12
CA ILE A 152 -27.21 1.28 4.75
C ILE A 152 -26.18 0.84 3.66
N HIS A 153 -25.92 -0.46 3.60
CA HIS A 153 -24.60 -1.06 3.31
C HIS A 153 -24.05 -0.98 1.87
N GLU A 154 -24.89 -1.02 0.84
CA GLU A 154 -24.39 -1.31 -0.52
C GLU A 154 -23.62 -0.14 -1.14
N THR A 155 -24.09 1.09 -0.90
CA THR A 155 -23.46 2.30 -1.45
C THR A 155 -22.18 2.66 -0.71
N PHE A 156 -22.06 2.29 0.57
CA PHE A 156 -20.89 2.63 1.37
C PHE A 156 -19.67 1.78 1.00
N GLU A 157 -19.81 0.46 0.92
CA GLU A 157 -18.69 -0.43 0.58
C GLU A 157 -18.19 -0.19 -0.85
N TYR A 158 -19.11 -0.02 -1.80
CA TYR A 158 -18.75 0.36 -3.17
C TYR A 158 -18.00 1.68 -3.21
N LYS A 159 -18.49 2.71 -2.50
CA LYS A 159 -17.84 4.03 -2.48
C LYS A 159 -16.45 3.95 -1.88
N LEU A 160 -16.28 3.21 -0.78
CA LEU A 160 -14.98 2.97 -0.16
C LEU A 160 -14.02 2.28 -1.14
N ALA A 161 -14.48 1.22 -1.82
CA ALA A 161 -13.68 0.51 -2.80
C ALA A 161 -13.32 1.37 -4.01
N ASP A 162 -14.25 2.19 -4.51
CA ASP A 162 -14.03 3.07 -5.66
C ASP A 162 -13.12 4.27 -5.33
N ASP A 163 -13.23 4.84 -4.13
CA ASP A 163 -12.34 5.91 -3.69
C ASP A 163 -10.91 5.37 -3.47
N LEU A 164 -10.77 4.21 -2.82
CA LEU A 164 -9.47 3.53 -2.70
C LEU A 164 -8.89 3.15 -4.07
N ARG A 165 -9.72 2.71 -5.03
CA ARG A 165 -9.30 2.44 -6.40
C ARG A 165 -8.65 3.65 -7.05
N LYS A 166 -9.28 4.83 -6.96
CA LYS A 166 -8.75 6.07 -7.55
C LYS A 166 -7.40 6.43 -6.95
N GLN A 167 -7.31 6.44 -5.62
CA GLN A 167 -6.08 6.71 -4.86
C GLN A 167 -4.97 5.72 -5.21
N THR A 168 -5.31 4.43 -5.31
CA THR A 168 -4.38 3.35 -5.67
C THR A 168 -3.83 3.53 -7.08
N ILE A 169 -4.69 3.83 -8.05
CA ILE A 169 -4.28 4.07 -9.44
C ILE A 169 -3.35 5.29 -9.52
N GLU A 170 -3.70 6.38 -8.85
CA GLU A 170 -2.89 7.60 -8.82
C GLU A 170 -1.49 7.34 -8.24
N LEU A 171 -1.42 6.75 -7.06
CA LEU A 171 -0.15 6.40 -6.40
C LEU A 171 0.69 5.43 -7.23
N ILE A 172 0.09 4.36 -7.78
CA ILE A 172 0.82 3.39 -8.60
C ILE A 172 1.37 4.04 -9.87
N ASN A 173 0.61 4.92 -10.53
CA ASN A 173 1.08 5.64 -11.71
C ASN A 173 2.25 6.56 -11.35
N LYS A 174 2.17 7.28 -10.22
CA LYS A 174 3.28 8.07 -9.67
C LYS A 174 4.53 7.21 -9.46
N ILE A 175 4.38 6.05 -8.84
CA ILE A 175 5.48 5.10 -8.58
C ILE A 175 6.09 4.55 -9.89
N LYS A 176 5.26 4.18 -10.87
CA LYS A 176 5.75 3.70 -12.17
C LYS A 176 6.61 4.76 -12.87
N LEU A 177 6.18 6.02 -12.87
CA LEU A 177 6.96 7.14 -13.41
C LEU A 177 8.31 7.31 -12.69
N LEU A 178 8.39 7.05 -11.39
CA LEU A 178 9.64 7.11 -10.63
C LEU A 178 10.60 5.95 -10.93
N ILE A 179 10.07 4.80 -11.34
CA ILE A 179 10.85 3.60 -11.67
C ILE A 179 11.33 3.60 -13.12
N GLU A 180 10.59 4.24 -14.03
CA GLU A 180 10.95 4.35 -15.44
C GLU A 180 12.04 5.40 -15.72
N LYS A 181 12.26 6.33 -14.78
CA LYS A 181 13.44 7.21 -14.74
C LYS A 181 14.74 6.43 -14.45
#